data_AF-A0ABD0R7X0-F1
#
_entry.id   AF-A0ABD0R7X0-F1
#
_cell.length_a   1.000
_cell.length_b   1.000
_cell.length_c   1.000
_cell.angle_alpha   90.00
_cell.angle_beta   90.00
_cell.angle_gamma   90.00
#
_symmetry.space_group_name_H-M   'P 1'
#
loop_
_entity.id
_entity.type
_entity.pdbx_description
1 polymer ?
#
loop_
_entity_poly.entity_id
_entity_poly.type
_entity_poly.pdbx_seq_one_letter_code
_entity_poly.pdbx_strand_id
1 'polypeptide(L)'
;FNESMYSYASAPWPQPSHNYLSFMEFEMTFQPTKPDGTLLYTDDAASRDFLSISLVGGYVEFRFDCGSGATVIRSEEAIAMDMWHELRVSRTAKNGILQVDNQRPVEGMAE
;
A
#
# COMPACT_ATOMS: atom_id res chain seq x y z
N PHE A 1 6.63 9.97 20.11
CA PHE A 1 6.86 10.39 18.72
C PHE A 1 5.90 11.53 18.43
N ASN A 2 6.41 12.70 18.04
CA ASN A 2 5.53 13.82 17.66
C ASN A 2 5.01 13.50 16.26
N GLU A 3 3.69 13.57 16.02
CA GLU A 3 3.02 13.31 14.72
C GLU A 3 3.40 14.38 13.68
N SER A 4 4.69 14.52 13.38
CA SER A 4 5.23 15.46 12.41
C SER A 4 5.21 14.84 11.01
N MET A 5 5.14 15.69 9.97
CA MET A 5 5.25 15.26 8.56
C MET A 5 6.59 14.57 8.23
N TYR A 6 7.53 14.49 9.17
CA TYR A 6 8.87 13.93 8.97
C TYR A 6 9.09 12.61 9.73
N SER A 7 8.05 12.03 10.32
CA SER A 7 8.13 10.73 10.99
C SER A 7 8.06 9.59 9.97
N TYR A 8 9.20 9.20 9.38
CA TYR A 8 9.31 8.07 8.46
C TYR A 8 10.56 7.22 8.73
N ALA A 9 10.55 5.99 8.24
CA ALA A 9 11.73 5.15 8.12
C ALA A 9 11.95 4.82 6.64
N SER A 10 13.21 4.79 6.21
CA SER A 10 13.59 4.39 4.85
C SER A 10 14.53 3.20 4.92
N ALA A 11 14.29 2.20 4.07
CA ALA A 11 15.17 1.05 3.92
C ALA A 11 15.43 0.80 2.43
N PRO A 12 16.62 0.30 2.05
CA PRO A 12 16.85 -0.17 0.69
C PRO A 12 15.94 -1.35 0.38
N TRP A 13 15.53 -1.49 -0.87
CA TRP A 13 14.73 -2.64 -1.30
C TRP A 13 15.52 -3.94 -1.07
N PRO A 14 14.92 -4.98 -0.47
CA PRO A 14 15.65 -6.17 -0.04
C PRO A 14 16.13 -7.07 -1.19
N GLN A 15 15.69 -6.84 -2.43
CA GLN A 15 16.05 -7.65 -3.60
C GLN A 15 16.60 -6.82 -4.78
N PRO A 16 17.41 -7.41 -5.68
CA PRO A 16 17.83 -6.73 -6.91
C PRO A 16 16.64 -6.39 -7.82
N SER A 17 16.76 -5.28 -8.54
CA SER A 17 15.72 -4.62 -9.35
C SER A 17 15.04 -5.45 -10.45
N HIS A 18 15.50 -6.65 -10.78
CA HIS A 18 14.98 -7.39 -11.94
C HIS A 18 13.62 -8.08 -11.71
N ASN A 19 13.10 -8.16 -10.48
CA ASN A 19 11.91 -8.95 -10.16
C ASN A 19 10.68 -8.16 -9.67
N TYR A 20 10.81 -6.89 -9.26
CA TYR A 20 9.65 -6.16 -8.71
C TYR A 20 8.58 -5.92 -9.77
N LEU A 21 8.94 -5.80 -11.06
CA LEU A 21 7.98 -5.66 -12.16
C LEU A 21 7.05 -6.87 -12.31
N SER A 22 7.47 -8.05 -11.82
CA SER A 22 6.73 -9.30 -11.94
C SER A 22 5.80 -9.55 -10.76
N PHE A 23 6.30 -9.42 -9.53
CA PHE A 23 5.56 -9.75 -8.32
C PHE A 23 6.04 -8.94 -7.10
N MET A 24 5.11 -8.59 -6.22
CA MET A 24 5.38 -7.94 -4.95
C MET A 24 4.32 -8.36 -3.93
N GLU A 25 4.73 -8.53 -2.67
CA GLU A 25 3.84 -8.77 -1.54
C GLU A 25 4.32 -7.98 -0.31
N PHE A 26 3.39 -7.36 0.40
CA PHE A 26 3.64 -6.81 1.72
C PHE A 26 2.59 -7.30 2.70
N GLU A 27 3.07 -7.72 3.87
CA GLU A 27 2.26 -7.92 5.05
C GLU A 27 2.65 -6.88 6.10
N MET A 28 1.66 -6.23 6.71
CA MET A 28 1.87 -5.20 7.71
C MET A 28 0.86 -5.32 8.83
N THR A 29 1.31 -5.15 10.07
CA THR A 29 0.45 -4.99 11.24
C THR A 29 0.60 -3.57 11.76
N PHE A 30 -0.52 -2.85 11.91
CA PHE A 30 -0.51 -1.43 12.28
C PHE A 30 -1.69 -1.08 13.19
N GLN A 31 -1.55 -0.01 13.98
CA GLN A 31 -2.57 0.52 14.89
C GLN A 31 -2.71 2.04 14.65
N PRO A 32 -3.68 2.48 13.84
CA PRO A 32 -3.81 3.89 13.47
C PRO A 32 -4.58 4.69 14.52
N THR A 33 -4.09 5.89 14.83
CA THR A 33 -4.78 6.87 15.70
C THR A 33 -5.53 7.94 14.90
N LYS A 34 -5.39 7.94 13.57
CA LYS A 34 -5.96 8.91 12.63
C LYS A 34 -6.52 8.21 11.40
N PRO A 35 -7.62 8.74 10.81
CA PRO A 35 -8.25 8.16 9.63
C PRO A 35 -7.47 8.40 8.33
N ASP A 36 -6.49 9.31 8.34
CA ASP A 36 -5.70 9.70 7.19
C ASP A 36 -4.20 9.59 7.50
N GLY A 37 -3.42 9.06 6.57
CA GLY A 37 -1.96 8.97 6.71
C GLY A 37 -1.31 7.98 5.75
N THR A 38 0.00 8.08 5.56
CA THR A 38 0.75 7.16 4.69
C THR A 38 1.41 6.06 5.53
N LEU A 39 1.23 4.81 5.11
CA LEU A 39 1.86 3.63 5.73
C LEU A 39 3.12 3.21 4.99
N LEU A 40 3.08 3.23 3.65
CA LEU A 40 4.20 2.87 2.78
C LEU A 40 4.16 3.72 1.52
N TYR A 41 5.33 4.17 1.07
CA TYR A 41 5.52 4.78 -0.24
C TYR A 41 6.86 4.35 -0.82
N THR A 42 6.87 3.95 -2.09
CA THR A 42 8.07 3.64 -2.86
C THR A 42 7.90 4.14 -4.28
N ASP A 43 8.93 4.72 -4.85
CA ASP A 43 8.97 5.11 -6.25
C ASP A 43 10.25 4.64 -6.95
N ASP A 44 10.16 4.51 -8.27
CA ASP A 44 11.29 4.37 -9.16
C ASP A 44 11.43 5.67 -9.97
N ALA A 45 12.42 6.49 -9.61
CA ALA A 45 12.66 7.76 -10.28
C ALA A 45 12.96 7.62 -11.78
N ALA A 46 13.45 6.46 -12.24
CA ALA A 46 13.77 6.21 -13.63
C ALA A 46 12.53 5.87 -14.46
N SER A 47 11.66 4.96 -13.97
CA SER A 47 10.45 4.56 -14.69
C SER A 47 9.24 5.45 -14.39
N ARG A 48 9.29 6.27 -13.34
CA ARG A 48 8.15 7.01 -12.76
C ARG A 48 7.03 6.09 -12.24
N ASP A 49 7.35 4.82 -12.02
CA ASP A 49 6.45 3.89 -11.35
C ASP A 49 6.46 4.19 -9.86
N PHE A 50 5.32 3.97 -9.23
CA PHE A 50 5.22 4.13 -7.78
C PHE A 50 4.24 3.13 -7.20
N LEU A 51 4.34 3.00 -5.89
CA LEU A 51 3.43 2.23 -5.08
C LEU A 51 3.24 2.91 -3.74
N SER A 52 2.01 2.94 -3.26
CA SER A 52 1.68 3.51 -1.96
C SER A 52 0.58 2.73 -1.26
N ILE A 53 0.69 2.66 0.05
CA ILE A 53 -0.35 2.17 0.97
C ILE A 53 -0.66 3.33 1.90
N SER A 54 -1.92 3.73 1.99
CA SER A 54 -2.35 4.88 2.81
C SER A 54 -3.72 4.64 3.43
N LEU A 55 -4.00 5.38 4.50
CA LEU A 55 -5.32 5.56 5.07
C LEU A 55 -5.94 6.83 4.47
N VAL A 56 -7.18 6.70 4.00
CA VAL A 56 -7.97 7.81 3.42
C VAL A 56 -9.38 7.74 3.97
N GLY A 57 -9.71 8.62 4.90
CA GLY A 57 -11.02 8.65 5.57
C GLY A 57 -11.35 7.36 6.33
N GLY A 58 -10.34 6.68 6.88
CA GLY A 58 -10.49 5.44 7.65
C GLY A 58 -10.47 4.16 6.81
N TYR A 59 -10.27 4.25 5.50
CA TYR A 59 -10.14 3.08 4.62
C TYR A 59 -8.69 2.91 4.19
N VAL A 60 -8.27 1.67 3.97
CA VAL A 60 -6.94 1.39 3.42
C VAL A 60 -7.03 1.49 1.89
N GLU A 61 -6.14 2.28 1.30
CA GLU A 61 -5.94 2.38 -0.13
C GLU A 61 -4.57 1.83 -0.53
N PHE A 62 -4.59 0.94 -1.51
CA PHE A 62 -3.43 0.45 -2.22
C PHE A 62 -3.42 1.04 -3.63
N ARG A 63 -2.42 1.88 -3.93
CA ARG A 63 -2.28 2.58 -5.22
C ARG A 63 -0.94 2.26 -5.85
N PHE A 64 -0.94 1.98 -7.15
CA PHE A 64 0.29 1.72 -7.90
C PHE A 64 0.17 2.12 -9.37
N ASP A 65 1.29 2.47 -9.99
CA ASP A 65 1.46 2.67 -11.44
C ASP A 65 2.66 1.86 -11.92
N CYS A 66 2.55 1.28 -13.12
CA CYS A 66 3.55 0.43 -13.75
C CYS A 66 3.81 0.84 -15.20
N GLY A 67 3.75 2.14 -15.48
CA GLY A 67 4.04 2.74 -16.78
C GLY A 67 2.84 2.82 -17.72
N SER A 68 1.65 2.49 -17.23
CA SER A 68 0.43 2.38 -18.04
C SER A 68 -0.80 3.05 -17.42
N GLY A 69 -0.65 3.63 -16.22
CA GLY A 69 -1.69 4.40 -15.54
C GLY A 69 -1.90 3.89 -14.13
N ALA A 70 -2.07 4.83 -13.19
CA ALA A 70 -2.27 4.50 -11.79
C ALA A 70 -3.64 3.85 -11.53
N THR A 71 -3.68 2.81 -10.72
CA THR A 71 -4.90 2.19 -10.19
C THR A 71 -5.00 2.35 -8.69
N VAL A 72 -6.22 2.36 -8.15
CA VAL A 72 -6.50 2.46 -6.71
C VAL A 72 -7.40 1.31 -6.31
N ILE A 73 -6.95 0.50 -5.36
CA ILE A 73 -7.71 -0.57 -4.72
C ILE A 73 -7.99 -0.12 -3.29
N ARG A 74 -9.25 -0.10 -2.87
CA ARG A 74 -9.68 0.38 -1.56
C ARG A 74 -10.36 -0.73 -0.78
N SER A 75 -10.14 -0.78 0.53
CA SER A 75 -10.81 -1.73 1.42
C SER A 75 -12.34 -1.58 1.34
N GLU A 76 -13.08 -2.67 1.50
CA GLU A 76 -14.56 -2.66 1.43
C GLU A 76 -15.14 -1.84 2.59
N GLU A 77 -14.51 -1.95 3.77
CA GLU A 77 -14.95 -1.30 4.99
C GLU A 77 -13.86 -0.40 5.58
N ALA A 78 -14.28 0.60 6.35
CA ALA A 78 -13.39 1.40 7.17
C ALA A 78 -12.85 0.58 8.34
N ILE A 79 -11.58 0.77 8.68
CA ILE A 79 -10.95 0.14 9.84
C ILE A 79 -11.21 0.92 11.13
N ALA A 80 -11.12 0.23 12.26
CA ALA A 80 -11.27 0.85 13.57
C ALA A 80 -10.00 1.64 13.95
N MET A 81 -10.17 2.80 14.58
CA MET A 81 -9.03 3.51 15.14
C MET A 81 -8.63 2.91 16.49
N ASP A 82 -7.37 3.08 16.86
CA ASP A 82 -6.78 2.59 18.10
C ASP A 82 -6.84 1.05 18.27
N MET A 83 -7.05 0.32 17.17
CA MET A 83 -7.07 -1.14 17.11
C MET A 83 -5.97 -1.66 16.17
N TRP A 84 -5.47 -2.86 16.46
CA TRP A 84 -4.51 -3.53 15.59
C TRP A 84 -5.21 -4.13 14.38
N HIS A 85 -4.62 -3.91 13.21
CA HIS A 85 -5.09 -4.41 11.92
C HIS A 85 -3.98 -5.19 11.21
N GLU A 86 -4.37 -6.21 10.48
CA GLU A 86 -3.51 -6.96 9.57
C GLU A 86 -3.82 -6.56 8.12
N LEU A 87 -2.80 -6.12 7.40
CA LEU A 87 -2.87 -5.79 5.99
C LEU A 87 -2.05 -6.79 5.18
N ARG A 88 -2.66 -7.33 4.13
CA ARG A 88 -1.97 -8.05 3.06
C ARG A 88 -2.22 -7.34 1.74
N VAL A 89 -1.15 -6.98 1.04
CA VAL A 89 -1.22 -6.50 -0.34
C VAL A 89 -0.31 -7.33 -1.22
N SER A 90 -0.80 -7.66 -2.41
CA SER A 90 0.04 -8.27 -3.43
C SER A 90 -0.21 -7.65 -4.79
N ARG A 91 0.80 -7.71 -5.65
CA ARG A 91 0.72 -7.28 -7.03
C ARG A 91 1.44 -8.30 -7.90
N THR A 92 0.78 -8.75 -8.96
CA THR A 92 1.38 -9.55 -10.03
C THR A 92 1.15 -8.83 -11.36
N ALA A 93 2.23 -8.34 -11.96
CA ALA A 93 2.15 -7.45 -13.14
C ALA A 93 1.13 -6.31 -12.92
N LYS A 94 0.08 -6.21 -13.72
CA LYS A 94 -0.93 -5.15 -13.61
C LYS A 94 -2.00 -5.41 -12.55
N ASN A 95 -2.09 -6.64 -12.02
CA ASN A 95 -3.14 -7.03 -11.09
C ASN A 95 -2.68 -6.81 -9.66
N GLY A 96 -3.50 -6.15 -8.85
CA GLY A 96 -3.30 -5.95 -7.43
C GLY A 96 -4.42 -6.56 -6.61
N ILE A 97 -4.09 -6.96 -5.38
CA ILE A 97 -5.03 -7.48 -4.38
C ILE A 97 -4.75 -6.76 -3.06
N LEU A 98 -5.82 -6.36 -2.38
CA LEU A 98 -5.81 -5.76 -1.05
C LEU A 98 -6.73 -6.57 -0.14
N GLN A 99 -6.22 -6.98 1.03
CA GLN A 99 -7.01 -7.57 2.10
C GLN A 99 -6.65 -6.91 3.44
N VAL A 100 -7.68 -6.53 4.19
CA VAL A 100 -7.54 -5.96 5.53
C VAL A 100 -8.34 -6.81 6.50
N ASP A 101 -7.69 -7.30 7.55
CA ASP A 101 -8.25 -8.23 8.53
C ASP A 101 -8.98 -9.42 7.85
N ASN A 102 -10.25 -9.62 8.20
CA ASN A 102 -11.13 -10.63 7.63
C ASN A 102 -12.09 -10.05 6.57
N GLN A 103 -11.86 -8.82 6.10
CA GLN A 103 -12.65 -8.24 5.01
C GLN A 103 -12.44 -9.06 3.73
N ARG A 104 -13.38 -8.94 2.79
CA ARG A 104 -13.23 -9.58 1.48
C ARG A 104 -12.03 -8.99 0.75
N PRO A 105 -11.19 -9.82 0.11
CA PRO A 105 -10.15 -9.31 -0.77
C PRO A 105 -10.75 -8.47 -1.89
N VAL A 106 -10.14 -7.32 -2.15
CA VAL A 106 -10.50 -6.43 -3.25
C VAL A 106 -9.40 -6.48 -4.30
N GLU A 107 -9.79 -6.68 -5.55
CA GLU A 107 -8.87 -6.77 -6.69
C GLU A 107 -8.97 -5.51 -7.56
N GLY A 108 -7.88 -5.16 -8.22
CA GLY A 108 -7.86 -4.09 -9.21
C GLY A 108 -6.75 -4.29 -10.22
N MET A 109 -6.88 -3.64 -11.37
CA MET A 109 -5.92 -3.75 -12.46
C MET A 109 -5.50 -2.34 -12.91
N ALA A 110 -4.22 -2.13 -13.17
CA ALA A 110 -3.72 -0.96 -13.87
C ALA A 110 -4.06 -1.05 -15.37
N GLU A 111 -4.43 0.07 -15.99
CA GLU A 111 -4.75 0.12 -17.44
C GLU A 111 -3.55 -0.26 -18.31
#